data_AF-A0A9D5L670-F1
#
_entry.id   AF-A0A9D5L670-F1
#
_cell.length_a   1.000
_cell.length_b   1.000
_cell.length_c   1.000
_cell.angle_alpha   90.00
_cell.angle_beta   90.00
_cell.angle_gamma   90.00
#
_symmetry.space_group_name_H-M   'P 1'
#
loop_
_entity.id
_entity.type
_entity.pdbx_description
1 polymer ?
#
loop_
_entity_poly.entity_id
_entity_poly.type
_entity_poly.pdbx_seq_one_letter_code
_entity_poly.pdbx_strand_id
1 'polypeptide(L)'
;MSEELLNRYARAAAHPDEPRLTTGELLELTREYEWWPAPAIELLRRPDAELTPDTREHLRTLIALNCTDLSSRAALTSDRGRLMADFYPATPAATATGTDDAISTFLETYGHSSPEEDRLLEQMIFNPVPDYGAVLAVDDDEAPDAADESSSIDAFVKAFATPAADEPATPAPAPAKRQTPAPAPAPASSLSESLAKIYIKQGRYNKAYEIILHLYLNNPKKSIYFADQLRFLRKLMLNSQSTDNATN
;
A
#
# COMPACT_ATOMS: atom_id res chain seq x y z
N MET A 1 -12.16 19.28 50.08
CA MET A 1 -12.58 17.89 49.80
C MET A 1 -12.23 17.51 48.37
N SER A 2 -12.56 18.34 47.39
CA SER A 2 -12.31 18.07 45.98
C SER A 2 -10.86 18.02 45.55
N GLU A 3 -10.03 18.93 46.08
CA GLU A 3 -8.59 18.93 45.84
C GLU A 3 -7.88 17.69 46.44
N GLU A 4 -8.42 17.15 47.52
CA GLU A 4 -7.94 15.90 48.14
C GLU A 4 -8.32 14.68 47.31
N LEU A 5 -9.55 14.64 46.77
CA LEU A 5 -9.99 13.62 45.83
C LEU A 5 -9.19 13.66 44.53
N LEU A 6 -8.90 14.86 44.01
CA LEU A 6 -8.05 15.07 42.83
C LEU A 6 -6.63 14.54 43.05
N ASN A 7 -6.02 14.88 44.19
CA ASN A 7 -4.69 14.39 44.54
C ASN A 7 -4.65 12.87 44.70
N ARG A 8 -5.67 12.29 45.33
CA ARG A 8 -5.79 10.83 45.48
C ARG A 8 -6.01 10.14 44.12
N TYR A 9 -6.77 10.76 43.22
CA TYR A 9 -6.93 10.29 41.85
C TYR A 9 -5.59 10.29 41.09
N ALA A 10 -4.87 11.41 41.13
CA ALA A 10 -3.57 11.54 40.48
C ALA A 10 -2.56 10.51 41.02
N ARG A 11 -2.58 10.27 42.32
CA ARG A 11 -1.71 9.29 42.98
C ARG A 11 -2.05 7.86 42.59
N ALA A 12 -3.33 7.50 42.52
CA ALA A 12 -3.80 6.20 42.04
C ALA A 12 -3.51 5.97 40.55
N ALA A 13 -3.48 7.03 39.74
CA ALA A 13 -3.10 6.94 38.33
C ALA A 13 -1.58 6.73 38.15
N ALA A 14 -0.76 7.32 39.02
CA ALA A 14 0.69 7.17 38.99
C ALA A 14 1.19 5.85 39.61
N HIS A 15 0.47 5.32 40.60
CA HIS A 15 0.83 4.12 41.34
C HIS A 15 -0.29 3.07 41.26
N PRO A 16 -0.11 1.99 40.48
CA PRO A 16 -1.15 0.97 40.28
C PRO A 16 -1.47 0.16 41.54
N ASP A 17 -0.63 0.23 42.57
CA ASP A 17 -0.80 -0.49 43.85
C ASP A 17 -1.72 0.23 44.85
N GLU A 18 -2.09 1.49 44.59
CA GLU A 18 -2.94 2.27 45.50
C GLU A 18 -4.43 1.97 45.32
N PRO A 19 -5.25 2.10 46.39
CA PRO A 19 -6.67 1.84 46.31
C PRO A 19 -7.35 2.84 45.38
N ARG A 20 -7.93 2.32 44.31
CA ARG A 20 -8.72 3.10 43.34
C ARG A 20 -9.88 3.82 44.03
N LEU A 21 -10.24 5.00 43.54
CA LEU A 21 -11.40 5.76 44.03
C LEU A 21 -12.69 4.96 43.84
N THR A 22 -13.63 5.14 44.76
CA THR A 22 -14.97 4.56 44.69
C THR A 22 -15.81 5.23 43.59
N THR A 23 -16.87 4.55 43.14
CA THR A 23 -17.78 5.07 42.10
C THR A 23 -18.42 6.39 42.52
N GLY A 24 -18.77 6.55 43.81
CA GLY A 24 -19.34 7.79 44.35
C GLY A 24 -18.35 8.96 44.29
N GLU A 25 -17.10 8.74 44.74
CA GLU A 25 -16.03 9.76 44.70
C GLU A 25 -15.72 10.20 43.26
N LEU A 26 -15.72 9.26 42.31
CA LEU A 26 -15.52 9.59 40.89
C LEU A 26 -16.68 10.42 40.31
N LEU A 27 -17.93 10.12 40.70
CA LEU A 27 -19.10 10.90 40.28
C LEU A 27 -19.06 12.33 40.81
N GLU A 28 -18.66 12.51 42.08
CA GLU A 28 -18.45 13.84 42.65
C GLU A 28 -17.38 14.61 41.88
N LEU A 29 -16.26 13.95 41.59
CA LEU A 29 -15.15 14.55 40.86
C LEU A 29 -15.53 14.90 39.40
N THR A 30 -16.37 14.10 38.73
CA THR A 30 -16.92 14.47 37.40
C THR A 30 -17.84 15.68 37.43
N ARG A 31 -18.60 15.89 38.51
CA ARG A 31 -19.52 17.04 38.64
C ARG A 31 -18.77 18.33 38.93
N GLU A 32 -17.68 18.25 39.67
CA GLU A 32 -16.90 19.43 40.02
C GLU A 32 -15.94 19.85 38.91
N TYR A 33 -15.42 18.88 38.15
CA TYR A 33 -14.49 19.11 37.04
C TYR A 33 -15.08 18.66 35.71
N GLU A 34 -16.19 19.30 35.27
CA GLU A 34 -16.89 18.95 34.02
C GLU A 34 -16.03 19.10 32.75
N TRP A 35 -14.98 19.93 32.80
CA TRP A 35 -14.02 20.12 31.72
C TRP A 35 -12.98 18.98 31.62
N TRP A 36 -12.89 18.12 32.63
CA TRP A 36 -11.90 17.04 32.68
C TRP A 36 -12.56 15.67 32.45
N PRO A 37 -12.42 15.08 31.25
CA PRO A 37 -13.15 13.86 30.90
C PRO A 37 -12.55 12.57 31.48
N ALA A 38 -11.34 12.60 32.05
CA ALA A 38 -10.66 11.40 32.56
C ALA A 38 -11.46 10.58 33.59
N PRO A 39 -12.00 11.18 34.68
CA PRO A 39 -12.85 10.46 35.63
C PRO A 39 -14.12 9.88 34.99
N ALA A 40 -14.71 10.58 34.01
CA ALA A 40 -15.88 10.09 33.27
C ALA A 40 -15.55 8.88 32.40
N ILE A 41 -14.40 8.90 31.71
CA ILE A 41 -13.90 7.77 30.90
C ILE A 41 -13.66 6.54 31.79
N GLU A 42 -13.09 6.74 32.98
CA GLU A 42 -12.82 5.65 33.91
C GLU A 42 -14.11 5.01 34.45
N LEU A 43 -15.11 5.82 34.80
CA LEU A 43 -16.43 5.33 35.20
C LEU A 43 -17.10 4.49 34.11
N LEU A 44 -17.02 4.90 32.83
CA LEU A 44 -17.59 4.13 31.72
C LEU A 44 -16.81 2.84 31.43
N ARG A 45 -15.51 2.80 31.73
CA ARG A 45 -14.67 1.60 31.52
C ARG A 45 -14.90 0.54 32.59
N ARG A 46 -15.22 0.94 33.83
CA ARG A 46 -15.47 0.01 34.94
C ARG A 46 -16.77 -0.78 34.70
N PRO A 47 -16.72 -2.12 34.61
CA PRO A 47 -17.92 -2.94 34.46
C PRO A 47 -18.79 -2.96 35.73
N ASP A 48 -18.16 -2.77 36.89
CA ASP A 48 -18.79 -2.91 38.22
C ASP A 48 -19.51 -1.64 38.69
N ALA A 49 -19.53 -0.58 37.87
CA ALA A 49 -20.20 0.66 38.22
C ALA A 49 -21.70 0.56 37.90
N GLU A 50 -22.54 0.45 38.95
CA GLU A 50 -23.99 0.58 38.85
C GLU A 50 -24.38 2.02 38.48
N LEU A 51 -24.30 2.33 37.19
CA LEU A 51 -24.66 3.63 36.63
C LEU A 51 -26.09 3.56 36.06
N THR A 52 -26.92 4.53 36.42
CA THR A 52 -28.24 4.71 35.78
C THR A 52 -28.06 5.02 34.29
N PRO A 53 -29.03 4.66 33.42
CA PRO A 53 -28.92 4.93 31.98
C PRO A 53 -28.72 6.42 31.68
N ASP A 54 -29.39 7.29 32.45
CA ASP A 54 -29.31 8.75 32.33
C ASP A 54 -27.91 9.29 32.69
N THR A 55 -27.33 8.81 33.80
CA THR A 55 -25.96 9.22 34.19
C THR A 55 -24.92 8.74 33.17
N ARG A 56 -25.12 7.55 32.59
CA ARG A 56 -24.25 7.04 31.52
C ARG A 56 -24.30 7.93 30.27
N GLU A 57 -25.48 8.35 29.87
CA GLU A 57 -25.66 9.26 28.71
C GLU A 57 -25.05 10.63 28.97
N HIS A 58 -25.22 11.16 30.18
CA HIS A 58 -24.58 12.41 30.59
C HIS A 58 -23.05 12.32 30.51
N LEU A 59 -22.43 11.25 31.04
CA LEU A 59 -20.98 11.03 30.96
C LEU A 59 -20.49 10.91 29.51
N ARG A 60 -21.23 10.22 28.63
CA ARG A 60 -20.92 10.13 27.19
C ARG A 60 -20.96 11.51 26.53
N THR A 61 -21.93 12.35 26.91
CA THR A 61 -22.07 13.71 26.39
C THR A 61 -20.91 14.59 26.85
N LEU A 62 -20.52 14.52 28.12
CA LEU A 62 -19.34 15.24 28.64
C LEU A 62 -18.06 14.86 27.88
N ILE A 63 -17.84 13.57 27.62
CA ILE A 63 -16.68 13.11 26.84
C ILE A 63 -16.76 13.63 25.41
N ALA A 64 -17.94 13.57 24.78
CA ALA A 64 -18.14 14.04 23.42
C ALA A 64 -17.89 15.54 23.25
N LEU A 65 -18.23 16.36 24.24
CA LEU A 65 -17.99 17.81 24.23
C LEU A 65 -16.50 18.16 24.39
N ASN A 66 -15.76 17.37 25.17
CA ASN A 66 -14.36 17.64 25.48
C ASN A 66 -13.35 16.96 24.53
N CYS A 67 -13.76 15.95 23.73
CA CYS A 67 -12.89 15.29 22.76
C CYS A 67 -12.92 15.99 21.40
N THR A 68 -11.75 16.39 20.88
CA THR A 68 -11.62 17.00 19.55
C THR A 68 -11.62 15.99 18.40
N ASP A 69 -11.15 14.75 18.64
CA ASP A 69 -11.09 13.69 17.63
C ASP A 69 -12.35 12.81 17.63
N LEU A 70 -12.99 12.72 16.45
CA LEU A 70 -14.19 11.93 16.23
C LEU A 70 -13.95 10.43 16.47
N SER A 71 -12.75 9.95 16.12
CA SER A 71 -12.39 8.54 16.27
C SER A 71 -12.25 8.16 17.74
N SER A 72 -11.50 8.97 18.50
CA SER A 72 -11.36 8.86 19.95
C SER A 72 -12.72 8.96 20.66
N ARG A 73 -13.57 9.90 20.25
CA ARG A 73 -14.95 10.01 20.77
C ARG A 73 -15.74 8.73 20.54
N ALA A 74 -15.73 8.20 19.32
CA ALA A 74 -16.47 6.99 18.98
C ALA A 74 -15.97 5.78 19.76
N ALA A 75 -14.65 5.64 19.90
CA ALA A 75 -14.02 4.58 20.68
C ALA A 75 -14.40 4.63 22.16
N LEU A 76 -14.50 5.82 22.76
CA LEU A 76 -14.74 6.00 24.20
C LEU A 76 -16.22 6.00 24.59
N THR A 77 -17.12 6.49 23.72
CA THR A 77 -18.53 6.70 24.06
C THR A 77 -19.48 5.62 23.56
N SER A 78 -19.15 4.95 22.45
CA SER A 78 -20.04 3.97 21.84
C SER A 78 -19.79 2.57 22.39
N ASP A 79 -20.87 1.85 22.69
CA ASP A 79 -20.78 0.43 23.07
C ASP A 79 -20.13 -0.39 21.95
N ARG A 80 -20.34 0.03 20.70
CA ARG A 80 -19.69 -0.53 19.50
C ARG A 80 -18.18 -0.28 19.50
N GLY A 81 -17.70 0.87 19.95
CA GLY A 81 -16.27 1.18 20.05
C GLY A 81 -15.55 0.26 21.01
N ARG A 82 -16.17 -0.05 22.16
CA ARG A 82 -15.66 -1.03 23.12
C ARG A 82 -15.60 -2.44 22.54
N LEU A 83 -16.70 -2.89 21.91
CA LEU A 83 -16.74 -4.19 21.24
C LEU A 83 -15.75 -4.30 20.08
N MET A 84 -15.57 -3.23 19.32
CA MET A 84 -14.68 -3.23 18.14
C MET A 84 -13.20 -3.15 18.54
N ALA A 85 -12.88 -2.54 19.68
CA ALA A 85 -11.56 -2.58 20.28
C ALA A 85 -11.20 -3.98 20.80
N ASP A 86 -12.17 -4.70 21.40
CA ASP A 86 -11.97 -6.07 21.88
C ASP A 86 -12.01 -7.11 20.74
N PHE A 87 -12.61 -6.79 19.59
CA PHE A 87 -12.76 -7.70 18.45
C PHE A 87 -11.45 -7.93 17.70
N TYR A 88 -10.54 -6.95 17.67
CA TYR A 88 -9.24 -7.09 17.02
C TYR A 88 -8.13 -7.21 18.06
N PRO A 89 -7.16 -8.14 17.89
CA PRO A 89 -5.99 -8.18 18.75
C PRO A 89 -5.25 -6.84 18.67
N ALA A 90 -4.63 -6.41 19.77
CA ALA A 90 -3.91 -5.15 19.83
C ALA A 90 -2.87 -5.10 18.71
N THR A 91 -3.13 -4.30 17.67
CA THR A 91 -2.18 -4.12 16.58
C THR A 91 -0.92 -3.52 17.19
N PRO A 92 0.26 -4.17 17.03
CA PRO A 92 1.50 -3.52 17.43
C PRO A 92 1.53 -2.18 16.72
N ALA A 93 1.84 -1.10 17.46
CA ALA A 93 1.82 0.25 16.92
C ALA A 93 2.62 0.26 15.61
N ALA A 94 1.91 0.36 14.49
CA ALA A 94 2.55 0.43 13.19
C ALA A 94 3.31 1.75 13.20
N THR A 95 4.63 1.68 13.38
CA THR A 95 5.50 2.77 12.98
C THR A 95 5.12 3.07 11.54
N ALA A 96 4.67 4.29 11.26
CA ALA A 96 4.35 4.71 9.91
C ALA A 96 5.65 4.67 9.10
N THR A 97 5.99 3.50 8.55
CA THR A 97 7.12 3.34 7.66
C THR A 97 6.78 4.13 6.40
N GLY A 98 7.67 5.03 6.01
CA GLY A 98 7.44 5.88 4.84
C GLY A 98 7.26 5.02 3.59
N THR A 99 6.69 5.58 2.53
CA THR A 99 6.54 4.89 1.23
C THR A 99 7.88 4.33 0.74
N ASP A 100 8.98 5.06 0.94
CA ASP A 100 10.32 4.60 0.60
C ASP A 100 10.81 3.43 1.45
N ASP A 101 10.42 3.35 2.73
CA ASP A 101 10.77 2.22 3.59
C ASP A 101 9.97 0.97 3.24
N ALA A 102 8.69 1.13 2.87
CA ALA A 102 7.86 0.04 2.37
C ALA A 102 8.41 -0.52 1.05
N ILE A 103 8.82 0.37 0.12
CA ILE A 103 9.45 -0.01 -1.14
C ILE A 103 10.79 -0.72 -0.87
N SER A 104 11.59 -0.20 0.06
CA SER A 104 12.88 -0.80 0.41
C SER A 104 12.71 -2.20 1.03
N THR A 105 11.77 -2.35 1.97
CA THR A 105 11.45 -3.65 2.61
C THR A 105 10.93 -4.65 1.59
N PHE A 106 10.09 -4.21 0.65
CA PHE A 106 9.57 -5.05 -0.42
C PHE A 106 10.70 -5.51 -1.36
N LEU A 107 11.57 -4.60 -1.81
CA LEU A 107 12.69 -4.93 -2.68
C LEU A 107 13.78 -5.75 -1.98
N GLU A 108 13.92 -5.65 -0.66
CA GLU A 108 14.81 -6.53 0.11
C GLU A 108 14.22 -7.93 0.28
N THR A 109 12.89 -8.05 0.45
CA THR A 109 12.23 -9.35 0.63
C THR A 109 12.02 -10.08 -0.69
N TYR A 110 11.74 -9.35 -1.77
CA TYR A 110 11.32 -9.90 -3.06
C TYR A 110 12.20 -9.47 -4.25
N GLY A 111 13.15 -8.56 -4.07
CA GLY A 111 14.06 -8.11 -5.13
C GLY A 111 15.29 -8.99 -5.31
N HIS A 112 15.24 -10.24 -4.85
CA HIS A 112 16.26 -11.23 -5.15
C HIS A 112 15.99 -11.84 -6.53
N SER A 113 16.65 -11.29 -7.54
CA SER A 113 16.59 -11.82 -8.90
C SER A 113 17.43 -13.08 -9.03
N SER A 114 16.88 -14.13 -9.65
CA SER A 114 17.68 -15.29 -10.04
C SER A 114 18.60 -14.93 -11.23
N PRO A 115 19.70 -15.67 -11.45
CA PRO A 115 20.59 -15.44 -12.60
C PRO A 115 19.88 -15.57 -13.96
N GLU A 116 18.74 -16.27 -14.00
CA GLU A 116 17.91 -16.44 -15.20
C GLU A 116 17.02 -15.22 -15.43
N GLU A 117 16.45 -14.66 -14.37
CA GLU A 117 15.64 -13.44 -14.43
C GLU A 117 16.48 -12.22 -14.82
N ASP A 118 17.71 -12.13 -14.30
CA ASP A 118 18.67 -11.09 -14.71
C ASP A 118 18.96 -11.14 -16.22
N ARG A 119 19.07 -12.35 -16.79
CA ARG A 119 19.27 -12.55 -18.23
C ARG A 119 18.04 -12.17 -19.04
N LEU A 120 16.84 -12.48 -18.55
CA LEU A 120 15.59 -12.11 -19.20
C LEU A 120 15.38 -10.59 -19.18
N LEU A 121 15.67 -9.94 -18.04
CA LEU A 121 15.66 -8.48 -17.90
C LEU A 121 16.69 -7.83 -18.84
N GLU A 122 17.90 -8.36 -18.92
CA GLU A 122 18.92 -7.92 -19.89
C GLU A 122 18.42 -8.05 -21.32
N GLN A 123 17.80 -9.18 -21.68
CA GLN A 123 17.24 -9.38 -23.01
C GLN A 123 16.12 -8.37 -23.30
N MET A 124 15.20 -8.14 -22.37
CA MET A 124 14.09 -7.18 -22.55
C MET A 124 14.54 -5.72 -22.62
N ILE A 125 15.58 -5.35 -21.86
CA ILE A 125 16.09 -3.97 -21.81
C ILE A 125 16.97 -3.66 -23.02
N PHE A 126 17.85 -4.60 -23.41
CA PHE A 126 18.87 -4.36 -24.43
C PHE A 126 18.52 -4.91 -25.82
N ASN A 127 17.58 -5.87 -25.92
CA ASN A 127 17.12 -6.43 -27.18
C ASN A 127 15.61 -6.71 -27.12
N PRO A 128 14.76 -5.65 -27.11
CA PRO A 128 13.32 -5.83 -27.02
C PRO A 128 12.86 -6.69 -28.20
N VAL A 129 12.39 -7.89 -27.89
CA VAL A 129 11.74 -8.76 -28.88
C VAL A 129 10.62 -7.94 -29.50
N PRO A 130 10.54 -7.83 -30.84
CA PRO A 130 9.45 -7.11 -31.48
C PRO A 130 8.13 -7.65 -30.93
N ASP A 131 7.27 -6.73 -30.50
CA ASP A 131 5.93 -7.06 -30.00
C ASP A 131 5.26 -8.01 -31.01
N TYR A 132 4.61 -9.07 -30.52
CA TYR A 132 3.99 -10.07 -31.40
C TYR A 132 3.00 -9.43 -32.40
N GLY A 133 2.45 -8.25 -32.06
CA GLY A 133 1.64 -7.45 -32.97
C GLY A 133 2.39 -6.91 -34.21
N ALA A 134 3.70 -6.67 -34.13
CA ALA A 134 4.52 -6.26 -35.27
C ALA A 134 4.89 -7.44 -36.18
N VAL A 135 5.03 -8.64 -35.63
CA VAL A 135 5.22 -9.87 -36.42
C VAL A 135 3.93 -10.22 -37.16
N LEU A 136 2.78 -10.16 -36.48
CA LEU A 136 1.47 -10.36 -37.10
C LEU A 136 1.16 -9.31 -38.18
N ALA A 137 1.54 -8.05 -37.98
CA ALA A 137 1.35 -7.01 -38.99
C ALA A 137 2.21 -7.21 -40.26
N VAL A 138 3.35 -7.88 -40.14
CA VAL A 138 4.17 -8.27 -41.31
C VAL A 138 3.59 -9.49 -42.00
N ASP A 139 3.04 -10.44 -41.24
CA ASP A 139 2.37 -11.63 -41.79
C ASP A 139 1.02 -11.28 -42.47
N ASP A 140 0.35 -10.20 -42.06
CA ASP A 140 -0.87 -9.67 -42.71
C ASP A 140 -0.57 -9.04 -44.09
N ASP A 141 0.65 -8.52 -44.30
CA ASP A 141 1.08 -7.93 -45.58
C ASP A 141 1.57 -8.99 -46.60
N GLU A 142 1.77 -10.24 -46.17
CA GLU A 142 2.30 -11.34 -47.00
C GLU A 142 1.32 -12.52 -47.14
N ALA A 143 0.01 -12.23 -47.16
CA ALA A 143 -0.99 -13.19 -47.59
C ALA A 143 -0.96 -13.36 -49.13
N PRO A 144 -0.86 -14.59 -49.67
CA PRO A 144 -1.12 -14.80 -51.09
C PRO A 144 -2.58 -14.46 -51.37
N ASP A 145 -2.81 -13.69 -52.44
CA ASP A 145 -4.14 -13.34 -52.96
C ASP A 145 -4.93 -14.63 -53.27
N ALA A 146 -5.61 -15.16 -52.25
CA ALA A 146 -6.44 -16.35 -52.33
C ALA A 146 -7.89 -15.89 -52.21
N ALA A 147 -8.49 -15.67 -53.38
CA ALA A 147 -9.92 -15.72 -53.52
C ALA A 147 -10.47 -17.02 -52.88
N ASP A 148 -11.63 -16.89 -52.22
CA ASP A 148 -12.59 -17.96 -51.85
C ASP A 148 -12.60 -18.53 -50.41
N GLU A 149 -12.16 -17.82 -49.37
CA GLU A 149 -12.37 -18.23 -47.96
C GLU A 149 -13.79 -17.98 -47.40
N SER A 150 -14.60 -17.17 -48.08
CA SER A 150 -15.98 -16.88 -47.67
C SER A 150 -16.94 -18.07 -47.87
N SER A 151 -16.56 -19.07 -48.67
CA SER A 151 -17.37 -20.28 -48.88
C SER A 151 -17.27 -21.28 -47.72
N SER A 152 -16.12 -21.35 -47.04
CA SER A 152 -15.89 -22.26 -45.90
C SER A 152 -16.62 -21.83 -44.63
N ILE A 153 -16.74 -20.52 -44.41
CA ILE A 153 -17.42 -19.97 -43.23
C ILE A 153 -18.94 -20.16 -43.36
N ASP A 154 -19.49 -19.93 -44.56
CA ASP A 154 -20.92 -20.09 -44.81
C ASP A 154 -21.36 -21.57 -44.76
N ALA A 155 -20.49 -22.49 -45.19
CA ALA A 155 -20.70 -23.93 -45.02
C ALA A 155 -20.72 -24.36 -43.54
N PHE A 156 -19.87 -23.76 -42.72
CA PHE A 156 -19.79 -24.05 -41.27
C PHE A 156 -21.02 -23.53 -40.52
N VAL A 157 -21.49 -22.32 -40.84
CA VAL A 157 -22.70 -21.74 -40.23
C VAL A 157 -23.95 -22.53 -40.60
N LYS A 158 -24.05 -23.01 -41.84
CA LYS A 158 -25.18 -23.81 -42.31
C LYS A 158 -25.23 -25.22 -41.69
N ALA A 159 -24.08 -25.79 -41.32
CA ALA A 159 -24.02 -27.07 -40.62
C ALA A 159 -24.60 -27.02 -39.19
N PHE A 160 -24.63 -25.84 -38.57
CA PHE A 160 -25.15 -25.65 -37.21
C PHE A 160 -26.59 -25.12 -37.15
N ALA A 161 -27.19 -24.75 -38.28
CA ALA A 161 -28.53 -24.16 -38.34
C ALA A 161 -29.55 -25.11 -38.98
N THR A 162 -30.08 -26.07 -38.20
CA THR A 162 -31.40 -26.66 -38.44
C THR A 162 -32.31 -26.45 -37.22
N PRO A 163 -33.63 -26.18 -37.40
CA PRO A 163 -34.44 -25.53 -36.40
C PRO A 163 -35.27 -26.54 -35.57
N ALA A 164 -35.31 -26.35 -34.26
CA ALA A 164 -36.32 -26.95 -33.39
C ALA A 164 -36.95 -25.84 -32.52
N ALA A 165 -38.28 -25.76 -32.59
CA ALA A 165 -39.16 -24.80 -31.95
C ALA A 165 -39.18 -24.90 -30.42
N ASP A 166 -39.34 -23.77 -29.69
CA ASP A 166 -40.62 -23.29 -29.12
C ASP A 166 -40.40 -22.09 -28.13
N GLU A 167 -41.18 -21.03 -28.33
CA GLU A 167 -41.72 -20.01 -27.38
C GLU A 167 -40.89 -19.22 -26.31
N PRO A 168 -41.41 -18.05 -25.81
CA PRO A 168 -40.64 -16.80 -25.70
C PRO A 168 -40.29 -16.34 -24.27
N ALA A 169 -39.23 -15.53 -24.13
CA ALA A 169 -39.07 -14.59 -23.01
C ALA A 169 -37.98 -13.53 -23.31
N THR A 170 -38.37 -12.25 -23.38
CA THR A 170 -37.49 -11.09 -23.12
C THR A 170 -37.27 -10.99 -21.60
N PRO A 171 -36.14 -10.47 -21.07
CA PRO A 171 -35.72 -9.09 -21.33
C PRO A 171 -34.20 -8.78 -21.35
N ALA A 172 -33.89 -7.67 -22.04
CA ALA A 172 -32.80 -6.69 -21.82
C ALA A 172 -31.32 -7.12 -21.92
N PRO A 173 -30.53 -6.52 -22.85
CA PRO A 173 -29.07 -6.65 -22.86
C PRO A 173 -28.43 -5.76 -21.78
N ALA A 174 -27.56 -6.35 -20.97
CA ALA A 174 -26.68 -5.65 -20.04
C ALA A 174 -25.70 -4.72 -20.79
N PRO A 175 -25.31 -3.57 -20.20
CA PRO A 175 -24.47 -2.59 -20.88
C PRO A 175 -23.04 -3.13 -21.07
N ALA A 176 -22.53 -2.90 -22.28
CA ALA A 176 -21.15 -3.19 -22.67
C ALA A 176 -20.14 -2.57 -21.68
N LYS A 177 -19.14 -3.37 -21.28
CA LYS A 177 -17.96 -2.90 -20.55
C LYS A 177 -17.27 -1.83 -21.39
N ARG A 178 -17.36 -0.57 -20.95
CA ARG A 178 -16.52 0.53 -21.41
C ARG A 178 -15.06 0.17 -21.08
N GLN A 179 -14.26 -0.07 -22.12
CA GLN A 179 -12.82 -0.07 -22.00
C GLN A 179 -12.39 1.34 -21.58
N THR A 180 -11.80 1.45 -20.40
CA THR A 180 -11.07 2.65 -20.00
C THR A 180 -9.74 2.67 -20.76
N PRO A 181 -9.30 3.83 -21.28
CA PRO A 181 -7.98 3.93 -21.90
C PRO A 181 -6.92 3.66 -20.84
N ALA A 182 -5.91 2.86 -21.23
CA ALA A 182 -4.77 2.53 -20.40
C ALA A 182 -4.13 3.80 -19.79
N PRO A 183 -3.72 3.78 -18.51
CA PRO A 183 -2.99 4.90 -17.94
C PRO A 183 -1.68 5.08 -18.72
N ALA A 184 -1.36 6.33 -19.05
CA ALA A 184 -0.10 6.71 -19.69
C ALA A 184 1.11 6.05 -19.01
N PRO A 185 2.18 5.69 -19.75
CA PRO A 185 3.34 5.04 -19.17
C PRO A 185 3.90 5.91 -18.05
N ALA A 186 3.90 5.36 -16.83
CA ALA A 186 4.61 5.93 -15.69
C ALA A 186 6.07 6.23 -16.08
N PRO A 187 6.75 7.20 -15.44
CA PRO A 187 8.11 7.55 -15.84
C PRO A 187 9.04 6.36 -15.58
N ALA A 188 9.34 5.57 -16.62
CA ALA A 188 10.29 4.47 -16.60
C ALA A 188 11.67 4.88 -16.02
N SER A 189 11.95 6.19 -16.05
CA SER A 189 13.07 6.86 -15.39
C SER A 189 13.16 6.56 -13.89
N SER A 190 12.06 6.62 -13.13
CA SER A 190 12.11 6.44 -11.66
C SER A 190 12.38 4.99 -11.26
N LEU A 191 11.84 4.03 -12.00
CA LEU A 191 12.07 2.59 -11.77
C LEU A 191 13.51 2.18 -12.15
N SER A 192 14.05 2.79 -13.20
CA SER A 192 15.42 2.51 -13.65
C SER A 192 16.48 3.06 -12.67
N GLU A 193 16.22 4.19 -12.01
CA GLU A 193 17.13 4.77 -11.00
C GLU A 193 17.23 3.91 -9.74
N SER A 194 16.11 3.40 -9.23
CA SER A 194 16.11 2.52 -8.05
C SER A 194 16.84 1.19 -8.33
N LEU A 195 16.64 0.62 -9.53
CA LEU A 195 17.36 -0.58 -9.98
C LEU A 195 18.87 -0.35 -10.04
N ALA A 196 19.34 0.77 -10.60
CA ALA A 196 20.76 1.11 -10.61
C ALA A 196 21.37 1.15 -9.20
N LYS A 197 20.64 1.70 -8.22
CA LYS A 197 21.07 1.77 -6.82
C LYS A 197 21.20 0.38 -6.18
N ILE A 198 20.35 -0.58 -6.56
CA ILE A 198 20.44 -1.97 -6.11
C ILE A 198 21.70 -2.63 -6.67
N TYR A 199 21.99 -2.47 -7.97
CA TYR A 199 23.19 -3.03 -8.59
C TYR A 199 24.50 -2.48 -7.98
N ILE A 200 24.52 -1.20 -7.57
CA ILE A 200 25.63 -0.60 -6.83
C ILE A 200 25.84 -1.31 -5.49
N LYS A 201 24.76 -1.54 -4.73
CA LYS A 201 24.82 -2.24 -3.42
C LYS A 201 25.29 -3.70 -3.57
N GLN A 202 24.89 -4.36 -4.65
CA GLN A 202 25.28 -5.74 -4.96
C GLN A 202 26.72 -5.86 -5.50
N GLY A 203 27.47 -4.76 -5.64
CA GLY A 203 28.85 -4.76 -6.16
C GLY A 203 28.96 -4.97 -7.68
N ARG A 204 27.83 -5.00 -8.40
CA ARG A 204 27.78 -5.23 -9.85
C ARG A 204 27.89 -3.91 -10.62
N TYR A 205 29.06 -3.28 -10.54
CA TYR A 205 29.26 -1.91 -11.03
C TYR A 205 29.13 -1.75 -12.57
N ASN A 206 29.50 -2.77 -13.35
CA ASN A 206 29.37 -2.75 -14.82
C ASN A 206 27.89 -2.55 -15.25
N LYS A 207 26.97 -3.35 -14.69
CA LYS A 207 25.53 -3.27 -15.00
C LYS A 207 24.91 -1.97 -14.51
N ALA A 208 25.28 -1.52 -13.31
CA ALA A 208 24.83 -0.23 -12.79
C ALA A 208 25.24 0.94 -13.70
N TYR A 209 26.45 0.88 -14.29
CA TYR A 209 26.96 1.91 -15.19
C TYR A 209 26.15 2.02 -16.48
N GLU A 210 25.78 0.88 -17.09
CA GLU A 210 24.96 0.84 -18.30
C GLU A 210 23.56 1.42 -18.08
N ILE A 211 22.93 1.09 -16.95
CA ILE A 211 21.60 1.61 -16.59
C ILE A 211 21.68 3.15 -16.45
N ILE A 212 22.65 3.67 -15.69
CA ILE A 212 22.79 5.12 -15.50
C ILE A 212 23.12 5.85 -16.81
N LEU A 213 23.91 5.22 -17.69
CA LEU A 213 24.21 5.77 -19.02
C LEU A 213 22.93 5.86 -19.88
N HIS A 214 22.08 4.85 -19.84
CA HIS A 214 20.79 4.88 -20.53
C HIS A 214 19.86 5.98 -19.97
N LEU A 215 19.80 6.15 -18.64
CA LEU A 215 19.05 7.25 -18.02
C LEU A 215 19.60 8.63 -18.42
N TYR A 216 20.92 8.76 -18.52
CA TYR A 216 21.60 10.00 -18.94
C TYR A 216 21.16 10.43 -20.34
N LEU A 217 21.08 9.48 -21.29
CA LEU A 217 20.67 9.75 -22.67
C LEU A 217 19.18 10.18 -22.76
N ASN A 218 18.33 9.58 -21.92
CA ASN A 218 16.89 9.83 -21.95
C ASN A 218 16.46 11.09 -21.16
N ASN A 219 17.30 11.65 -20.28
CA ASN A 219 16.93 12.74 -19.37
C ASN A 219 17.96 13.90 -19.35
N PRO A 220 17.95 14.79 -20.36
CA PRO A 220 18.94 15.87 -20.46
C PRO A 220 18.89 16.84 -19.27
N LYS A 221 17.71 17.03 -18.63
CA LYS A 221 17.54 17.93 -17.47
C LYS A 221 18.34 17.50 -16.23
N LYS A 222 18.64 16.21 -16.08
CA LYS A 222 19.39 15.64 -14.95
C LYS A 222 20.81 15.20 -15.33
N SER A 223 21.30 15.60 -16.51
CA SER A 223 22.58 15.17 -17.08
C SER A 223 23.77 15.37 -16.12
N ILE A 224 23.83 16.49 -15.40
CA ILE A 224 24.92 16.80 -14.45
C ILE A 224 24.99 15.78 -13.31
N TYR A 225 23.84 15.46 -12.70
CA TYR A 225 23.77 14.49 -11.60
C TYR A 225 24.20 13.09 -12.03
N PHE A 226 23.76 12.64 -13.21
CA PHE A 226 24.15 11.34 -13.74
C PHE A 226 25.64 11.29 -14.13
N ALA A 227 26.22 12.40 -14.62
CA ALA A 227 27.65 12.47 -14.92
C ALA A 227 28.51 12.21 -13.66
N ASP A 228 28.12 12.76 -12.51
CA ASP A 228 28.81 12.51 -11.24
C ASP A 228 28.66 11.06 -10.77
N GLN A 229 27.47 10.48 -10.92
CA GLN A 229 27.24 9.06 -10.61
C GLN A 229 28.08 8.13 -11.51
N LEU A 230 28.20 8.43 -12.80
CA LEU A 230 29.05 7.69 -13.74
C LEU A 230 30.53 7.80 -13.37
N ARG A 231 31.01 8.97 -12.96
CA ARG A 231 32.38 9.15 -12.47
C ARG A 231 32.65 8.32 -11.21
N PHE A 232 31.69 8.32 -10.28
CA PHE A 232 31.78 7.53 -9.05
C PHE A 232 31.84 6.04 -9.35
N LEU A 233 30.94 5.53 -10.18
CA LEU A 233 30.92 4.12 -10.61
C LEU A 233 32.22 3.71 -11.30
N ARG A 234 32.73 4.54 -12.21
CA ARG A 234 34.00 4.27 -12.90
C ARG A 234 35.16 4.13 -11.92
N LYS A 235 35.17 4.94 -10.85
CA LYS A 235 36.16 4.83 -9.77
C LYS A 235 36.01 3.54 -8.97
N LEU A 236 34.78 3.12 -8.68
CA LEU A 236 34.53 1.84 -7.99
C LEU A 236 34.98 0.64 -8.82
N MET A 237 34.75 0.65 -10.12
CA MET A 237 35.20 -0.40 -11.04
C MET A 237 36.73 -0.52 -11.10
N LEU A 238 37.44 0.62 -11.13
CA LEU A 238 38.91 0.64 -11.06
C LEU A 238 39.42 0.07 -9.73
N ASN A 239 38.77 0.43 -8.62
CA ASN A 239 39.12 -0.10 -7.31
C ASN A 239 38.88 -1.61 -7.21
N SER A 240 37.74 -2.12 -7.68
CA SER A 240 37.46 -3.58 -7.64
C SER A 240 38.47 -4.37 -8.48
N GLN A 241 38.83 -3.87 -9.67
CA GLN A 241 39.86 -4.51 -10.50
C GLN A 241 41.24 -4.50 -9.82
N SER A 242 41.58 -3.44 -9.08
CA SER A 242 42.85 -3.38 -8.35
C SER A 242 42.89 -4.33 -7.16
N THR A 243 41.77 -4.56 -6.47
CA THR A 243 41.69 -5.54 -5.38
C THR A 243 41.78 -6.97 -5.89
N ASP A 244 41.12 -7.28 -7.00
CA ASP A 244 41.15 -8.62 -7.61
C ASP A 244 42.57 -8.99 -8.10
N ASN A 245 43.30 -8.01 -8.65
CA ASN A 245 44.71 -8.19 -9.07
C ASN A 245 45.70 -8.27 -7.91
N ALA A 246 45.34 -7.82 -6.70
CA ALA A 246 46.19 -7.89 -5.51
C ALA A 246 46.00 -9.19 -4.71
N THR A 247 44.90 -9.91 -4.97
CA THR A 247 44.55 -11.18 -4.32
C THR A 247 44.88 -12.42 -5.15
N ASN A 248 45.51 -12.25 -6.30
CA ASN A 248 45.96 -13.32 -7.22
C ASN A 248 47.48 -13.27 -7.35
#